data_AF-A0A7K2MLB1-F1
#
_entry.id   AF-A0A7K2MLB1-F1
#
_cell.length_a   1.000
_cell.length_b   1.000
_cell.length_c   1.000
_cell.angle_alpha   90.00
_cell.angle_beta   90.00
_cell.angle_gamma   90.00
#
_symmetry.space_group_name_H-M   'P 1'
#
loop_
_entity.id
_entity.type
_entity.pdbx_description
1 polymer ?
#
loop_
_entity_poly.entity_id
_entity_poly.type
_entity_poly.pdbx_seq_one_letter_code
_entity_poly.pdbx_strand_id
1 'polypeptide(L)'
;YAAKYYGTAKKIHGYIWGGSGGSFQTYGAIENTEGVWDGAVPFIPGTPYAIPNSFTVRALARLVLRDKAPRIADAVRPGGSGDPYAGLTQVERDMLRETTGMGVPLRAWEGYDYVLGLPNPELLVDMTSIVRAMDPTYADDFWGTAGYLGTELSTLGDIVRTALIDGTYTIGRVDRDAQGAPTSLVLDSPPAQADTAGLDITVYAADGTTNVGTLKGSLAAGTGVLTLADGNTDDVLDTLTDGTRLHLDNRWSLAFRAYHRYQVPTRSGFHAWDQYRDVAGNPLYPQRPLAIGPLVSQATSDGGTHTGAITGKVIVVGNLADTDAYPWPGDWYRAQVKQALGARYGDDFRLWYNDNADHIEGPVPAGRAARIVAFDGILQQALRDLSAWVEKGVRPAPSTTYSVSGTQISVPESASERHGIQPVVDLTVGGADRIEVRAGGSVVLKARIEVPRGAGSVVRTEWDFEGTGTFTEKPFGRPRRTVEVERTVTYDKPGTYFPGLRATAQREGDTTTPFAHVPNLGRVRVVVR
;
A
#
# COMPACT_ATOMS: atom_id res chain seq x y z
N TYR A 1 -10.65 32.89 20.24
CA TYR A 1 -10.07 33.59 19.07
C TYR A 1 -10.99 33.53 17.85
N ALA A 2 -11.36 32.34 17.35
CA ALA A 2 -12.23 32.19 16.17
C ALA A 2 -13.56 32.96 16.25
N ALA A 3 -14.29 32.89 17.36
CA ALA A 3 -15.54 33.64 17.56
C ALA A 3 -15.38 35.16 17.36
N LYS A 4 -14.26 35.72 17.84
CA LYS A 4 -13.90 37.13 17.66
C LYS A 4 -13.52 37.44 16.20
N TYR A 5 -12.76 36.56 15.55
CA TYR A 5 -12.35 36.72 14.15
C TYR A 5 -13.55 36.71 13.20
N TYR A 6 -14.47 35.77 13.37
CA TYR A 6 -15.67 35.64 12.53
C TYR A 6 -16.86 36.49 13.02
N GLY A 7 -16.71 37.26 14.10
CA GLY A 7 -17.77 38.12 14.64
C GLY A 7 -19.05 37.37 15.05
N THR A 8 -18.93 36.15 15.57
CA THR A 8 -20.07 35.29 15.91
C THR A 8 -19.99 34.77 17.34
N ALA A 9 -21.13 34.71 18.02
CA ALA A 9 -21.29 34.05 19.32
C ALA A 9 -21.64 32.56 19.20
N LYS A 10 -21.90 32.07 17.97
CA LYS A 10 -22.17 30.64 17.74
C LYS A 10 -20.90 29.83 18.02
N LYS A 11 -21.07 28.59 18.52
CA LYS A 11 -19.97 27.63 18.58
C LYS A 11 -19.45 27.41 17.15
N ILE A 12 -18.15 27.57 16.98
CA ILE A 12 -17.44 27.24 15.74
C ILE A 12 -16.83 25.87 15.95
N HIS A 13 -17.15 24.94 15.04
CA HIS A 13 -16.64 23.58 15.10
C HIS A 13 -15.37 23.43 14.25
N GLY A 14 -14.35 22.78 14.80
CA GLY A 14 -13.12 22.45 14.09
C GLY A 14 -13.04 20.98 13.71
N TYR A 15 -12.72 20.67 12.46
CA TYR A 15 -12.53 19.30 11.98
C TYR A 15 -11.22 19.16 11.22
N ILE A 16 -10.52 18.04 11.44
CA ILE A 16 -9.27 17.70 10.73
C ILE A 16 -9.37 16.30 10.12
N TRP A 17 -8.77 16.12 8.95
CA TRP A 17 -8.73 14.84 8.24
C TRP A 17 -7.47 14.78 7.39
N GLY A 18 -6.96 13.58 7.17
CA GLY A 18 -5.74 13.39 6.42
C GLY A 18 -5.41 11.92 6.20
N GLY A 19 -4.90 11.64 5.00
CA GLY A 19 -4.53 10.31 4.52
C GLY A 19 -3.04 10.06 4.63
N SER A 20 -2.62 8.81 4.86
CA SER A 20 -1.19 8.43 4.80
C SER A 20 -0.35 9.31 5.74
N GLY A 21 0.61 10.10 5.27
CA GLY A 21 1.34 11.09 6.09
C GLY A 21 0.43 12.11 6.81
N GLY A 22 -0.68 12.51 6.17
CA GLY A 22 -1.71 13.36 6.77
C GLY A 22 -2.47 12.68 7.91
N SER A 23 -2.49 11.34 7.98
CA SER A 23 -3.07 10.62 9.12
C SER A 23 -2.25 10.86 10.39
N PHE A 24 -0.91 10.92 10.29
CA PHE A 24 -0.01 11.24 11.40
C PHE A 24 -0.28 12.64 11.93
N GLN A 25 -0.46 13.62 11.03
CA GLN A 25 -0.85 14.99 11.39
C GLN A 25 -2.22 15.02 12.08
N THR A 26 -3.18 14.25 11.56
CA THR A 26 -4.53 14.15 12.11
C THR A 26 -4.51 13.56 13.52
N TYR A 27 -3.72 12.50 13.76
CA TYR A 27 -3.51 11.93 15.10
C TYR A 27 -2.81 12.91 16.04
N GLY A 28 -1.72 13.54 15.60
CA GLY A 28 -1.01 14.54 16.41
C GLY A 28 -1.92 15.69 16.83
N ALA A 29 -2.72 16.21 15.90
CA ALA A 29 -3.67 17.28 16.15
C ALA A 29 -4.75 16.91 17.19
N ILE A 30 -5.40 15.76 17.04
CA ILE A 30 -6.52 15.37 17.91
C ILE A 30 -6.08 14.82 19.28
N GLU A 31 -4.82 14.40 19.42
CA GLU A 31 -4.26 13.94 20.69
C GLU A 31 -3.55 15.06 21.48
N ASN A 32 -2.91 16.02 20.79
CA ASN A 32 -2.05 17.03 21.44
C ASN A 32 -2.71 18.40 21.60
N THR A 33 -3.96 18.58 21.18
CA THR A 33 -4.68 19.86 21.32
C THR A 33 -6.03 19.69 22.00
N GLU A 34 -6.45 20.72 22.74
CA GLU A 34 -7.76 20.79 23.37
C GLU A 34 -8.51 22.03 22.87
N GLY A 35 -9.79 21.89 22.55
CA GLY A 35 -10.66 23.01 22.16
C GLY A 35 -10.41 23.60 20.77
N VAL A 36 -9.50 23.00 19.97
CA VAL A 36 -9.25 23.37 18.56
C VAL A 36 -10.06 22.48 17.62
N TRP A 37 -9.95 21.17 17.79
CA TRP A 37 -10.63 20.17 16.97
C TRP A 37 -11.71 19.48 17.78
N ASP A 38 -12.95 19.54 17.31
CA ASP A 38 -14.07 18.79 17.91
C ASP A 38 -14.14 17.35 17.38
N GLY A 39 -13.54 17.09 16.23
CA GLY A 39 -13.41 15.74 15.70
C GLY A 39 -12.42 15.58 14.55
N ALA A 40 -12.08 14.33 14.26
CA ALA A 40 -11.11 13.99 13.24
C ALA A 40 -11.47 12.76 12.39
N VAL A 41 -11.03 12.74 11.13
CA VAL A 41 -11.11 11.58 10.22
C VAL A 41 -9.73 11.25 9.66
N PRO A 42 -8.88 10.54 10.42
CA PRO A 42 -7.66 9.97 9.87
C PRO A 42 -8.03 8.80 8.95
N PHE A 43 -7.44 8.76 7.77
CA PHE A 43 -7.64 7.66 6.81
C PHE A 43 -6.29 7.13 6.32
N ILE A 44 -6.26 5.89 5.83
CA ILE A 44 -5.00 5.23 5.44
C ILE A 44 -3.99 5.31 6.62
N PRO A 45 -4.31 4.67 7.76
CA PRO A 45 -3.57 4.87 8.99
C PRO A 45 -2.19 4.21 8.94
N GLY A 46 -1.17 4.91 9.42
CA GLY A 46 0.16 4.36 9.69
C GLY A 46 0.40 4.13 11.18
N THR A 47 1.43 3.33 11.50
CA THR A 47 1.99 3.33 12.86
C THR A 47 3.26 4.19 12.89
N PRO A 48 3.74 4.59 14.08
CA PRO A 48 5.01 5.32 14.20
C PRO A 48 6.24 4.59 13.63
N TYR A 49 6.16 3.29 13.33
CA TYR A 49 7.26 2.53 12.73
C TYR A 49 7.01 2.16 11.27
N ALA A 50 5.92 2.64 10.66
CA ALA A 50 5.55 2.26 9.29
C ALA A 50 6.56 2.76 8.25
N ILE A 51 7.03 4.00 8.35
CA ILE A 51 8.02 4.58 7.44
C ILE A 51 9.40 4.51 8.12
N PRO A 52 10.46 4.03 7.46
CA PRO A 52 10.52 3.52 6.09
C PRO A 52 10.17 2.03 5.96
N ASN A 53 9.93 1.33 7.07
CA ASN A 53 9.95 -0.13 7.15
C ASN A 53 8.91 -0.86 6.28
N SER A 54 7.79 -0.22 5.96
CA SER A 54 6.76 -0.78 5.06
C SER A 54 7.25 -0.85 3.61
N PHE A 55 8.15 0.04 3.22
CA PHE A 55 8.76 0.04 1.89
C PHE A 55 9.90 -0.97 1.79
N THR A 56 10.74 -1.07 2.83
CA THR A 56 11.94 -1.92 2.82
C THR A 56 11.57 -3.40 2.65
N VAL A 57 10.57 -3.90 3.40
CA VAL A 57 10.15 -5.30 3.30
C VAL A 57 9.64 -5.66 1.90
N ARG A 58 8.96 -4.73 1.21
CA ARG A 58 8.50 -4.93 -0.18
C ARG A 58 9.66 -4.88 -1.17
N ALA A 59 10.63 -4.00 -0.94
CA ALA A 59 11.84 -3.93 -1.75
C ALA A 59 12.70 -5.21 -1.62
N LEU A 60 12.78 -5.80 -0.42
CA LEU A 60 13.42 -7.11 -0.22
C LEU A 60 12.60 -8.23 -0.86
N ALA A 61 11.27 -8.20 -0.71
CA ALA A 61 10.38 -9.15 -1.36
C ALA A 61 10.53 -9.14 -2.89
N ARG A 62 10.72 -7.96 -3.52
CA ARG A 62 10.98 -7.87 -4.97
C ARG A 62 12.23 -8.66 -5.35
N LEU A 63 13.30 -8.53 -4.57
CA LEU A 63 14.56 -9.19 -4.86
C LEU A 63 14.43 -10.72 -4.88
N VAL A 64 13.53 -11.28 -4.06
CA VAL A 64 13.37 -12.73 -3.89
C VAL A 64 12.20 -13.29 -4.72
N LEU A 65 11.08 -12.57 -4.81
CA LEU A 65 9.78 -13.11 -5.24
C LEU A 65 9.34 -12.65 -6.63
N ARG A 66 10.01 -11.70 -7.28
CA ARG A 66 9.57 -11.13 -8.57
C ARG A 66 9.24 -12.20 -9.63
N ASP A 67 10.05 -13.25 -9.71
CA ASP A 67 9.92 -14.29 -10.74
C ASP A 67 8.81 -15.31 -10.40
N LYS A 68 8.39 -15.35 -9.12
CA LYS A 68 7.29 -16.21 -8.64
C LYS A 68 5.98 -15.47 -8.45
N ALA A 69 6.02 -14.14 -8.49
CA ALA A 69 4.89 -13.27 -8.23
C ALA A 69 3.64 -13.58 -9.09
N PRO A 70 3.75 -13.91 -10.40
CA PRO A 70 2.58 -14.32 -11.19
C PRO A 70 1.86 -15.56 -10.65
N ARG A 71 2.60 -16.52 -10.08
CA ARG A 71 2.02 -17.71 -9.45
C ARG A 71 1.33 -17.38 -8.14
N ILE A 72 1.98 -16.57 -7.30
CA ILE A 72 1.40 -16.09 -6.03
C ILE A 72 0.08 -15.37 -6.34
N ALA A 73 0.09 -14.49 -7.34
CA ALA A 73 -1.08 -13.77 -7.81
C ALA A 73 -2.21 -14.70 -8.26
N ASP A 74 -1.92 -15.76 -9.04
CA ASP A 74 -2.94 -16.71 -9.46
C ASP A 74 -3.56 -17.49 -8.29
N ALA A 75 -2.75 -17.85 -7.29
CA ALA A 75 -3.20 -18.57 -6.10
C ALA A 75 -4.18 -17.76 -5.24
N VAL A 76 -3.99 -16.44 -5.16
CA VAL A 76 -4.83 -15.53 -4.33
C VAL A 76 -6.00 -14.88 -5.08
N ARG A 77 -6.05 -15.01 -6.41
CA ARG A 77 -7.18 -14.54 -7.23
C ARG A 77 -8.45 -15.35 -6.92
N PRO A 78 -9.65 -14.80 -7.22
CA PRO A 78 -10.91 -15.56 -7.13
C PRO A 78 -10.78 -16.92 -7.83
N GLY A 79 -11.25 -18.01 -7.21
CA GLY A 79 -11.13 -19.37 -7.75
C GLY A 79 -9.70 -19.91 -7.90
N GLY A 80 -8.70 -19.28 -7.28
CA GLY A 80 -7.31 -19.75 -7.22
C GLY A 80 -7.14 -20.97 -6.32
N SER A 81 -5.91 -21.46 -6.16
CA SER A 81 -5.62 -22.62 -5.30
C SER A 81 -5.84 -22.34 -3.81
N GLY A 82 -5.82 -21.08 -3.38
CA GLY A 82 -5.81 -20.69 -1.97
C GLY A 82 -4.48 -20.94 -1.25
N ASP A 83 -3.49 -21.55 -1.92
CA ASP A 83 -2.15 -21.78 -1.38
C ASP A 83 -1.11 -20.94 -2.15
N PRO A 84 -0.77 -19.74 -1.65
CA PRO A 84 0.23 -18.88 -2.28
C PRO A 84 1.67 -19.37 -2.06
N TYR A 85 1.91 -20.38 -1.23
CA TYR A 85 3.22 -20.95 -0.95
C TYR A 85 3.58 -22.14 -1.85
N ALA A 86 2.60 -22.67 -2.58
CA ALA A 86 2.77 -23.82 -3.46
C ALA A 86 3.88 -23.62 -4.50
N GLY A 87 4.86 -24.53 -4.50
CA GLY A 87 5.96 -24.54 -5.46
C GLY A 87 7.00 -23.42 -5.28
N LEU A 88 6.95 -22.68 -4.18
CA LEU A 88 8.04 -21.80 -3.74
C LEU A 88 9.15 -22.62 -3.08
N THR A 89 10.40 -22.20 -3.21
CA THR A 89 11.55 -22.69 -2.44
C THR A 89 11.45 -22.24 -0.98
N GLN A 90 12.34 -22.73 -0.10
CA GLN A 90 12.30 -22.36 1.30
C GLN A 90 12.50 -20.84 1.53
N VAL A 91 13.52 -20.24 0.90
CA VAL A 91 13.79 -18.80 1.01
C VAL A 91 12.63 -17.94 0.46
N GLU A 92 12.00 -18.38 -0.63
CA GLU A 92 10.82 -17.70 -1.18
C GLU A 92 9.61 -17.81 -0.24
N ARG A 93 9.38 -18.99 0.38
CA ARG A 93 8.32 -19.14 1.39
C ARG A 93 8.56 -18.28 2.62
N ASP A 94 9.79 -18.23 3.09
CA ASP A 94 10.17 -17.41 4.25
C ASP A 94 10.02 -15.93 3.94
N MET A 95 10.41 -15.49 2.74
CA MET A 95 10.18 -14.11 2.32
C MET A 95 8.69 -13.77 2.22
N LEU A 96 7.87 -14.62 1.61
CA LEU A 96 6.43 -14.37 1.53
C LEU A 96 5.78 -14.34 2.92
N ARG A 97 6.23 -15.20 3.84
CA ARG A 97 5.81 -15.18 5.25
C ARG A 97 6.20 -13.89 5.94
N GLU A 98 7.44 -13.42 5.77
CA GLU A 98 7.93 -12.19 6.39
C GLU A 98 7.18 -10.96 5.86
N THR A 99 7.00 -10.86 4.54
CA THR A 99 6.24 -9.78 3.90
C THR A 99 4.78 -9.77 4.37
N THR A 100 4.16 -10.94 4.47
CA THR A 100 2.80 -11.10 5.02
C THR A 100 2.75 -10.74 6.50
N GLY A 101 3.73 -11.21 7.28
CA GLY A 101 3.86 -10.98 8.71
C GLY A 101 4.07 -9.51 9.05
N MET A 102 4.72 -8.74 8.17
CA MET A 102 4.84 -7.28 8.30
C MET A 102 3.52 -6.55 8.06
N GLY A 103 2.61 -7.14 7.29
CA GLY A 103 1.27 -6.59 7.07
C GLY A 103 0.88 -6.39 5.61
N VAL A 104 1.72 -6.75 4.63
CA VAL A 104 1.29 -6.76 3.22
C VAL A 104 0.12 -7.74 3.10
N PRO A 105 -1.06 -7.31 2.61
CA PRO A 105 -2.20 -8.21 2.49
C PRO A 105 -1.90 -9.33 1.49
N LEU A 106 -2.10 -10.60 1.86
CA LEU A 106 -1.87 -11.72 0.94
C LEU A 106 -2.67 -11.56 -0.37
N ARG A 107 -3.90 -11.08 -0.28
CA ARG A 107 -4.76 -10.82 -1.44
C ARG A 107 -4.22 -9.71 -2.37
N ALA A 108 -3.41 -8.79 -1.86
CA ALA A 108 -2.87 -7.70 -2.68
C ALA A 108 -1.83 -8.20 -3.69
N TRP A 109 -1.29 -9.41 -3.52
CA TRP A 109 -0.41 -10.06 -4.50
C TRP A 109 -1.10 -10.32 -5.85
N GLU A 110 -2.41 -10.24 -5.94
CA GLU A 110 -3.09 -10.20 -7.25
C GLU A 110 -2.56 -9.05 -8.13
N GLY A 111 -2.23 -7.90 -7.52
CA GLY A 111 -1.55 -6.77 -8.12
C GLY A 111 -0.07 -6.73 -7.74
N TYR A 112 0.64 -7.85 -7.91
CA TYR A 112 2.04 -7.99 -7.50
C TYR A 112 2.98 -6.96 -8.12
N ASP A 113 2.65 -6.42 -9.28
CA ASP A 113 3.39 -5.35 -9.94
C ASP A 113 3.50 -4.12 -9.05
N TYR A 114 2.40 -3.78 -8.35
CA TYR A 114 2.40 -2.70 -7.37
C TYR A 114 3.05 -3.12 -6.05
N VAL A 115 2.73 -4.32 -5.53
CA VAL A 115 3.34 -4.84 -4.28
C VAL A 115 4.86 -4.78 -4.38
N LEU A 116 5.43 -5.17 -5.51
CA LEU A 116 6.87 -5.22 -5.73
C LEU A 116 7.44 -3.93 -6.35
N GLY A 117 6.60 -2.97 -6.72
CA GLY A 117 7.03 -1.75 -7.40
C GLY A 117 7.71 -2.03 -8.75
N LEU A 118 7.30 -3.04 -9.51
CA LEU A 118 7.97 -3.42 -10.76
C LEU A 118 7.99 -2.29 -11.81
N PRO A 119 6.91 -1.51 -12.01
CA PRO A 119 6.92 -0.42 -12.99
C PRO A 119 7.79 0.77 -12.58
N ASN A 120 8.02 0.97 -11.28
CA ASN A 120 8.83 2.05 -10.75
C ASN A 120 9.50 1.62 -9.43
N PRO A 121 10.62 0.87 -9.53
CA PRO A 121 11.24 0.25 -8.36
C PRO A 121 11.92 1.24 -7.43
N GLU A 122 12.20 2.45 -7.92
CA GLU A 122 12.77 3.57 -7.16
C GLU A 122 11.85 4.04 -6.03
N LEU A 123 10.53 3.97 -6.21
CA LEU A 123 9.57 4.39 -5.17
C LEU A 123 9.71 3.61 -3.86
N LEU A 124 10.16 2.35 -3.92
CA LEU A 124 10.36 1.54 -2.71
C LEU A 124 11.70 1.81 -2.03
N VAL A 125 12.61 2.54 -2.67
CA VAL A 125 13.95 2.86 -2.15
C VAL A 125 14.23 4.35 -2.03
N ASP A 126 13.29 5.22 -2.42
CA ASP A 126 13.39 6.69 -2.32
C ASP A 126 13.76 7.18 -0.89
N MET A 127 13.19 6.51 0.12
CA MET A 127 13.46 6.81 1.53
C MET A 127 14.88 6.41 2.00
N THR A 128 15.71 5.84 1.12
CA THR A 128 17.14 5.57 1.42
C THR A 128 17.87 6.86 1.78
N SER A 129 17.54 7.99 1.13
CA SER A 129 18.16 9.29 1.39
C SER A 129 17.97 9.76 2.85
N ILE A 130 16.77 9.57 3.41
CA ILE A 130 16.44 9.89 4.79
C ILE A 130 17.26 9.02 5.75
N VAL A 131 17.30 7.71 5.51
CA VAL A 131 18.08 6.79 6.36
C VAL A 131 19.58 7.10 6.26
N ARG A 132 20.10 7.35 5.05
CA ARG A 132 21.51 7.72 4.86
C ARG A 132 21.88 9.01 5.61
N ALA A 133 20.98 9.99 5.67
CA ALA A 133 21.22 11.23 6.40
C ALA A 133 21.20 11.05 7.93
N MET A 134 20.31 10.20 8.44
CA MET A 134 20.11 10.03 9.88
C MET A 134 21.00 8.93 10.49
N ASP A 135 21.28 7.87 9.73
CA ASP A 135 22.04 6.68 10.14
C ASP A 135 23.14 6.35 9.11
N PRO A 136 24.14 7.26 8.93
CA PRO A 136 25.10 7.20 7.83
C PRO A 136 26.08 6.02 7.88
N THR A 137 26.21 5.31 9.01
CA THR A 137 27.10 4.14 9.10
C THR A 137 26.39 2.83 8.76
N TYR A 138 25.08 2.87 8.50
CA TYR A 138 24.28 1.65 8.35
C TYR A 138 24.78 0.73 7.24
N ALA A 139 25.09 1.25 6.05
CA ALA A 139 25.55 0.40 4.95
C ALA A 139 26.90 -0.27 5.27
N ASP A 140 27.83 0.44 5.92
CA ASP A 140 29.12 -0.13 6.31
C ASP A 140 28.93 -1.26 7.34
N ASP A 141 28.07 -1.04 8.34
CA ASP A 141 27.73 -2.07 9.32
C ASP A 141 27.04 -3.28 8.66
N PHE A 142 26.13 -3.03 7.72
CA PHE A 142 25.39 -4.05 7.00
C PHE A 142 26.30 -5.01 6.21
N TRP A 143 27.33 -4.45 5.56
CA TRP A 143 28.29 -5.22 4.75
C TRP A 143 29.49 -5.73 5.55
N GLY A 144 29.82 -5.12 6.70
CA GLY A 144 31.03 -5.40 7.46
C GLY A 144 30.86 -6.13 8.79
N THR A 145 29.66 -6.14 9.38
CA THR A 145 29.43 -6.67 10.73
C THR A 145 28.62 -7.97 10.72
N ALA A 146 29.01 -8.94 11.55
CA ALA A 146 28.30 -10.21 11.70
C ALA A 146 26.86 -10.02 12.19
N GLY A 147 25.94 -10.85 11.67
CA GLY A 147 24.51 -10.81 12.02
C GLY A 147 23.66 -9.90 11.13
N TYR A 148 24.29 -9.07 10.28
CA TYR A 148 23.60 -8.38 9.20
C TYR A 148 23.49 -9.26 7.95
N LEU A 149 22.48 -9.01 7.14
CA LEU A 149 22.14 -9.86 6.00
C LEU A 149 23.25 -9.84 4.92
N GLY A 150 24.01 -8.75 4.81
CA GLY A 150 25.17 -8.66 3.93
C GLY A 150 26.28 -9.66 4.25
N THR A 151 26.45 -10.00 5.54
CA THR A 151 27.47 -10.97 6.02
C THR A 151 26.89 -12.34 6.38
N GLU A 152 25.56 -12.47 6.43
CA GLU A 152 24.87 -13.70 6.82
C GLU A 152 25.14 -14.85 5.82
N LEU A 153 25.57 -16.00 6.33
CA LEU A 153 25.77 -17.23 5.55
C LEU A 153 24.45 -17.99 5.40
N SER A 154 23.54 -17.43 4.62
CA SER A 154 22.24 -18.02 4.30
C SER A 154 21.88 -17.80 2.83
N THR A 155 20.91 -18.55 2.31
CA THR A 155 20.42 -18.37 0.94
C THR A 155 19.93 -16.95 0.68
N LEU A 156 19.32 -16.29 1.67
CA LEU A 156 18.89 -14.90 1.51
C LEU A 156 20.08 -13.94 1.48
N GLY A 157 21.10 -14.16 2.33
CA GLY A 157 22.36 -13.43 2.27
C GLY A 157 23.07 -13.58 0.92
N ASP A 158 23.07 -14.79 0.35
CA ASP A 158 23.62 -15.07 -0.98
C ASP A 158 22.87 -14.31 -2.08
N ILE A 159 21.53 -14.27 -2.02
CA ILE A 159 20.71 -13.48 -2.95
C ILE A 159 21.08 -12.00 -2.87
N VAL A 160 21.22 -11.44 -1.67
CA VAL A 160 21.60 -10.03 -1.47
C VAL A 160 23.01 -9.75 -2.00
N ARG A 161 24.00 -10.59 -1.68
CA ARG A 161 25.37 -10.44 -2.19
C ARG A 161 25.45 -10.57 -3.71
N THR A 162 24.66 -11.47 -4.31
CA THR A 162 24.61 -11.65 -5.77
C THR A 162 24.00 -10.44 -6.49
N ALA A 163 23.09 -9.72 -5.82
CA ALA A 163 22.45 -8.53 -6.36
C ALA A 163 23.33 -7.28 -6.33
N LEU A 164 24.49 -7.34 -5.67
CA LEU A 164 25.43 -6.23 -5.55
C LEU A 164 25.93 -5.80 -6.92
N ILE A 165 25.78 -4.50 -7.20
CA ILE A 165 26.42 -3.77 -8.28
C ILE A 165 27.40 -2.82 -7.62
N ASP A 166 28.69 -3.02 -7.89
CA ASP A 166 29.79 -2.14 -7.50
C ASP A 166 30.86 -2.30 -8.58
N GLY A 167 30.94 -1.33 -9.50
CA GLY A 167 31.86 -1.45 -10.63
C GLY A 167 31.90 -0.26 -11.56
N THR A 168 32.92 -0.24 -12.42
CA THR A 168 33.11 0.79 -13.44
C THR A 168 32.56 0.33 -14.79
N TYR A 169 31.79 1.21 -15.42
CA TYR A 169 31.09 0.99 -16.68
C TYR A 169 31.42 2.11 -17.67
N THR A 170 31.41 1.79 -18.96
CA THR A 170 31.74 2.75 -20.03
C THR A 170 30.49 3.12 -20.80
N ILE A 171 30.33 4.42 -21.06
CA ILE A 171 29.30 4.93 -21.97
C ILE A 171 29.72 4.59 -23.40
N GLY A 172 28.96 3.73 -24.07
CA GLY A 172 29.16 3.41 -25.49
C GLY A 172 28.51 4.40 -26.43
N ARG A 173 27.42 5.05 -25.98
CA ARG A 173 26.71 6.09 -26.74
C ARG A 173 25.97 7.06 -25.82
N VAL A 174 26.02 8.35 -26.17
CA VAL A 174 25.17 9.40 -25.58
C VAL A 174 24.04 9.78 -26.54
N ASP A 175 22.79 9.55 -26.13
CA ASP A 175 21.60 9.98 -26.87
C ASP A 175 21.20 11.40 -26.44
N ARG A 176 20.95 12.30 -27.40
CA ARG A 176 20.72 13.74 -27.19
C ARG A 176 19.41 14.21 -27.79
N ASP A 177 18.82 15.26 -27.21
CA ASP A 177 17.63 15.91 -27.76
C ASP A 177 17.96 16.85 -28.95
N ALA A 178 16.93 17.52 -29.47
CA ALA A 178 17.07 18.46 -30.59
C ALA A 178 17.91 19.70 -30.25
N GLN A 179 18.08 20.01 -28.97
CA GLN A 179 18.90 21.11 -28.46
C GLN A 179 20.34 20.66 -28.15
N GLY A 180 20.64 19.37 -28.30
CA GLY A 180 21.94 18.78 -28.04
C GLY A 180 22.17 18.37 -26.58
N ALA A 181 21.16 18.46 -25.71
CA ALA A 181 21.28 18.06 -24.31
C ALA A 181 21.24 16.53 -24.18
N PRO A 182 22.07 15.91 -23.32
CA PRO A 182 22.00 14.48 -23.04
C PRO A 182 20.64 14.08 -22.45
N THR A 183 20.06 12.99 -22.96
CA THR A 183 18.77 12.46 -22.50
C THR A 183 18.89 11.04 -21.95
N SER A 184 19.75 10.22 -22.56
CA SER A 184 20.05 8.88 -22.07
C SER A 184 21.43 8.42 -22.50
N LEU A 185 21.94 7.40 -21.82
CA LEU A 185 23.26 6.82 -22.03
C LEU A 185 23.11 5.32 -22.29
N VAL A 186 23.82 4.79 -23.28
CA VAL A 186 23.88 3.35 -23.52
C VAL A 186 25.24 2.83 -23.10
N LEU A 187 25.25 1.88 -22.17
CA LEU A 187 26.47 1.27 -21.65
C LEU A 187 26.97 0.15 -22.57
N ASP A 188 28.28 0.06 -22.81
CA ASP A 188 28.89 -0.99 -23.66
C ASP A 188 28.70 -2.40 -23.07
N SER A 189 28.74 -2.49 -21.75
CA SER A 189 28.63 -3.74 -21.00
C SER A 189 27.91 -3.48 -19.69
N PRO A 190 26.56 -3.42 -19.70
CA PRO A 190 25.79 -3.10 -18.50
C PRO A 190 25.90 -4.19 -17.42
N PRO A 191 25.59 -3.87 -16.15
CA PRO A 191 25.47 -4.86 -15.09
C PRO A 191 24.55 -6.03 -15.50
N ALA A 192 24.93 -7.26 -15.15
CA ALA A 192 24.13 -8.45 -15.44
C ALA A 192 22.93 -8.62 -14.48
N GLN A 193 22.93 -7.89 -13.37
CA GLN A 193 21.89 -7.94 -12.35
C GLN A 193 20.57 -7.42 -12.91
N ALA A 194 19.50 -8.17 -12.68
CA ALA A 194 18.16 -7.79 -13.14
C ALA A 194 17.46 -6.75 -12.22
N ASP A 195 18.01 -6.46 -11.04
CA ASP A 195 17.54 -5.37 -10.18
C ASP A 195 18.58 -4.25 -10.16
N THR A 196 18.29 -3.19 -10.89
CA THR A 196 19.14 -2.00 -11.06
C THR A 196 18.61 -0.79 -10.28
N ALA A 197 17.71 -1.01 -9.32
CA ALA A 197 17.05 0.08 -8.62
C ALA A 197 17.91 0.67 -7.50
N GLY A 198 17.87 2.00 -7.34
CA GLY A 198 18.59 2.74 -6.32
C GLY A 198 20.09 2.72 -6.53
N LEU A 199 20.55 2.94 -7.77
CA LEU A 199 21.97 3.08 -8.08
C LEU A 199 22.46 4.49 -7.73
N ASP A 200 23.53 4.57 -6.94
CA ASP A 200 24.41 5.73 -6.93
C ASP A 200 25.28 5.67 -8.20
N ILE A 201 25.29 6.76 -8.97
CA ILE A 201 26.02 6.84 -10.24
C ILE A 201 27.03 7.98 -10.13
N THR A 202 28.31 7.64 -10.16
CA THR A 202 29.40 8.63 -10.12
C THR A 202 30.02 8.77 -11.51
N VAL A 203 30.17 10.00 -11.98
CA VAL A 203 30.84 10.32 -13.25
C VAL A 203 32.30 10.63 -13.00
N TYR A 204 33.18 10.03 -13.80
CA TYR A 204 34.61 10.32 -13.78
C TYR A 204 35.03 11.11 -15.01
N ALA A 205 36.07 11.93 -14.85
CA ALA A 205 36.75 12.58 -15.95
C ALA A 205 37.44 11.56 -16.85
N ALA A 206 38.00 12.01 -17.97
CA ALA A 206 38.68 11.16 -18.96
C ALA A 206 39.89 10.38 -18.40
N ASP A 207 40.47 10.83 -17.27
CA ASP A 207 41.51 10.09 -16.56
C ASP A 207 41.00 8.80 -15.88
N GLY A 208 39.68 8.65 -15.78
CA GLY A 208 38.99 7.53 -15.15
C GLY A 208 39.10 7.49 -13.62
N THR A 209 39.58 8.57 -12.98
CA THR A 209 39.84 8.63 -11.54
C THR A 209 39.35 9.90 -10.86
N THR A 210 39.31 11.03 -11.57
CA THR A 210 38.80 12.29 -11.02
C THR A 210 37.27 12.26 -10.98
N ASN A 211 36.69 12.29 -9.77
CA ASN A 211 35.25 12.36 -9.57
C ASN A 211 34.73 13.74 -9.98
N VAL A 212 33.84 13.78 -10.97
CA VAL A 212 33.19 15.00 -11.47
C VAL A 212 31.90 15.29 -10.71
N GLY A 213 31.15 14.25 -10.33
CA GLY A 213 29.94 14.37 -9.54
C GLY A 213 29.00 13.17 -9.67
N THR A 214 27.84 13.29 -9.05
CA THR A 214 26.78 12.28 -9.12
C THR A 214 25.85 12.55 -10.29
N LEU A 215 25.52 11.51 -11.04
CA LEU A 215 24.53 11.53 -12.11
C LEU A 215 23.20 10.97 -11.59
N LYS A 216 22.11 11.72 -11.76
CA LYS A 216 20.75 11.27 -11.50
C LYS A 216 20.18 10.63 -12.75
N GLY A 217 19.73 9.39 -12.61
CA GLY A 217 19.08 8.64 -13.69
C GLY A 217 18.67 7.26 -13.22
N SER A 218 18.02 6.51 -14.12
CA SER A 218 17.60 5.13 -13.87
C SER A 218 18.08 4.21 -14.99
N LEU A 219 18.69 3.09 -14.62
CA LEU A 219 19.21 2.10 -15.55
C LEU A 219 18.14 1.04 -15.82
N ALA A 220 17.75 0.89 -17.08
CA ALA A 220 16.89 -0.21 -17.52
C ALA A 220 17.70 -1.52 -17.58
N ALA A 221 17.27 -2.51 -16.79
CA ALA A 221 17.88 -3.84 -16.78
C ALA A 221 17.80 -4.49 -18.18
N GLY A 222 18.88 -5.17 -18.58
CA GLY A 222 18.96 -5.94 -19.84
C GLY A 222 19.18 -5.12 -21.12
N THR A 223 18.79 -3.84 -21.18
CA THR A 223 19.08 -2.96 -22.34
C THR A 223 20.33 -2.12 -22.16
N GLY A 224 20.75 -1.88 -20.91
CA GLY A 224 21.89 -1.02 -20.60
C GLY A 224 21.62 0.46 -20.86
N VAL A 225 20.36 0.86 -21.02
CA VAL A 225 19.96 2.25 -21.24
C VAL A 225 19.74 2.94 -19.89
N LEU A 226 20.56 3.93 -19.59
CA LEU A 226 20.45 4.81 -18.43
C LEU A 226 19.72 6.09 -18.86
N THR A 227 18.47 6.25 -18.40
CA THR A 227 17.65 7.45 -18.67
C THR A 227 17.99 8.52 -17.64
N LEU A 228 18.34 9.72 -18.10
CA LEU A 228 18.72 10.82 -17.20
C LEU A 228 17.49 11.44 -16.55
N ALA A 229 17.62 11.80 -15.28
CA ALA A 229 16.63 12.56 -14.54
C ALA A 229 16.99 14.05 -14.53
N ASP A 230 16.03 14.90 -14.17
CA ASP A 230 16.25 16.33 -14.01
C ASP A 230 17.20 16.66 -12.84
N GLY A 231 17.80 17.84 -12.89
CA GLY A 231 18.61 18.39 -11.79
C GLY A 231 20.01 17.78 -11.68
N ASN A 232 20.56 17.32 -12.80
CA ASN A 232 21.99 17.10 -12.98
C ASN A 232 22.71 18.45 -13.19
N THR A 233 23.97 18.56 -12.76
CA THR A 233 24.76 19.79 -12.93
C THR A 233 25.37 19.85 -14.33
N ASP A 234 25.63 21.07 -14.82
CA ASP A 234 26.26 21.29 -16.13
C ASP A 234 27.62 20.59 -16.23
N ASP A 235 28.46 20.67 -15.18
CA ASP A 235 29.77 19.98 -15.15
C ASP A 235 29.65 18.46 -15.36
N VAL A 236 28.62 17.84 -14.78
CA VAL A 236 28.35 16.41 -14.94
C VAL A 236 27.87 16.12 -16.36
N LEU A 237 26.92 16.91 -16.89
CA LEU A 237 26.34 16.73 -18.21
C LEU A 237 27.35 16.96 -19.34
N ASP A 238 28.23 17.96 -19.21
CA ASP A 238 29.27 18.30 -20.18
C ASP A 238 30.36 17.23 -20.27
N THR A 239 30.53 16.44 -19.21
CA THR A 239 31.46 15.29 -19.16
C THR A 239 30.90 14.05 -19.87
N LEU A 240 29.60 14.00 -20.19
CA LEU A 240 28.96 12.85 -20.81
C LEU A 240 29.31 12.75 -22.30
N THR A 241 30.30 11.90 -22.60
CA THR A 241 30.75 11.57 -23.95
C THR A 241 30.92 10.06 -24.10
N ASP A 242 31.01 9.60 -25.35
CA ASP A 242 31.37 8.20 -25.63
C ASP A 242 32.76 7.92 -25.03
N GLY A 243 32.88 6.79 -24.32
CA GLY A 243 34.08 6.42 -23.57
C GLY A 243 34.15 6.95 -22.13
N THR A 244 33.26 7.87 -21.72
CA THR A 244 33.20 8.35 -20.32
C THR A 244 32.92 7.17 -19.38
N ARG A 245 33.62 7.15 -18.23
CA ARG A 245 33.48 6.11 -17.22
C ARG A 245 32.49 6.53 -16.13
N LEU A 246 31.62 5.60 -15.77
CA LEU A 246 30.69 5.69 -14.66
C LEU A 246 31.06 4.65 -13.60
N HIS A 247 30.94 4.98 -12.32
CA HIS A 247 30.86 3.96 -11.27
C HIS A 247 29.39 3.82 -10.87
N LEU A 248 28.90 2.57 -10.91
CA LEU A 248 27.56 2.22 -10.47
C LEU A 248 27.68 1.44 -9.16
N ASP A 249 26.95 1.89 -8.14
CA ASP A 249 26.94 1.32 -6.79
C ASP A 249 25.49 1.19 -6.27
N ASN A 250 25.08 0.02 -5.77
CA ASN A 250 23.81 -0.18 -5.07
C ASN A 250 23.95 -0.66 -3.61
N ARG A 251 25.13 -0.59 -2.99
CA ARG A 251 25.41 -1.09 -1.63
C ARG A 251 24.44 -0.53 -0.61
N TRP A 252 24.18 0.77 -0.68
CA TRP A 252 23.25 1.45 0.22
C TRP A 252 21.81 1.05 -0.02
N SER A 253 21.37 1.05 -1.28
CA SER A 253 19.98 0.72 -1.59
C SER A 253 19.69 -0.75 -1.31
N LEU A 254 20.64 -1.68 -1.49
CA LEU A 254 20.50 -3.07 -1.07
C LEU A 254 20.43 -3.23 0.45
N ALA A 255 21.32 -2.57 1.19
CA ALA A 255 21.28 -2.57 2.65
C ALA A 255 19.92 -2.06 3.16
N PHE A 256 19.42 -0.97 2.57
CA PHE A 256 18.14 -0.36 2.95
C PHE A 256 16.96 -1.34 2.87
N ARG A 257 16.94 -2.29 1.93
CA ARG A 257 15.84 -3.26 1.75
C ARG A 257 15.63 -4.15 2.97
N ALA A 258 16.65 -4.36 3.80
CA ALA A 258 16.54 -5.17 5.02
C ALA A 258 16.35 -4.33 6.30
N TYR A 259 16.25 -3.00 6.21
CA TYR A 259 16.32 -2.10 7.37
C TYR A 259 15.29 -2.40 8.45
N HIS A 260 14.08 -2.85 8.07
CA HIS A 260 13.00 -3.21 8.99
C HIS A 260 13.38 -4.29 10.01
N ARG A 261 14.34 -5.17 9.69
CA ARG A 261 14.86 -6.22 10.59
C ARG A 261 15.72 -5.64 11.72
N TYR A 262 16.24 -4.43 11.54
CA TYR A 262 17.18 -3.74 12.45
C TYR A 262 16.53 -2.53 13.15
N GLN A 263 15.20 -2.45 13.09
CA GLN A 263 14.36 -1.36 13.61
C GLN A 263 13.26 -1.90 14.55
N VAL A 264 13.55 -2.96 15.30
CA VAL A 264 12.59 -3.61 16.21
C VAL A 264 12.13 -2.61 17.28
N PRO A 265 10.81 -2.30 17.36
CA PRO A 265 10.28 -1.33 18.30
C PRO A 265 10.59 -1.68 19.76
N THR A 266 10.94 -0.69 20.58
CA THR A 266 11.10 -0.89 22.03
C THR A 266 9.78 -0.74 22.79
N ARG A 267 8.82 0.01 22.23
CA ARG A 267 7.45 0.10 22.72
C ARG A 267 6.69 -1.17 22.36
N SER A 268 5.86 -1.67 23.28
CA SER A 268 5.01 -2.84 23.06
C SER A 268 3.85 -2.56 22.10
N GLY A 269 3.23 -3.64 21.60
CA GLY A 269 2.01 -3.58 20.75
C GLY A 269 2.28 -3.62 19.24
N PHE A 270 3.52 -3.46 18.79
CA PHE A 270 3.93 -3.56 17.39
C PHE A 270 4.15 -5.03 16.97
N HIS A 271 3.08 -5.83 17.03
CA HIS A 271 3.11 -7.28 16.83
C HIS A 271 3.64 -7.72 15.46
N ALA A 272 3.62 -6.84 14.45
CA ALA A 272 4.25 -7.09 13.15
C ALA A 272 5.77 -7.38 13.25
N TRP A 273 6.44 -6.85 14.29
CA TRP A 273 7.87 -7.07 14.55
C TRP A 273 8.17 -8.26 15.45
N ASP A 274 7.16 -8.92 16.01
CA ASP A 274 7.39 -10.07 16.91
C ASP A 274 8.08 -11.22 16.18
N GLN A 275 7.93 -11.31 14.85
CA GLN A 275 8.67 -12.24 13.98
C GLN A 275 10.19 -12.03 13.98
N TYR A 276 10.69 -10.88 14.44
CA TYR A 276 12.12 -10.57 14.55
C TYR A 276 12.63 -10.68 15.99
N ARG A 277 11.87 -11.37 16.86
CA ARG A 277 12.25 -11.65 18.24
C ARG A 277 12.40 -13.14 18.47
N ASP A 278 13.29 -13.49 19.41
CA ASP A 278 13.35 -14.84 19.95
C ASP A 278 12.20 -15.09 20.96
N VAL A 279 12.15 -16.31 21.48
CA VAL A 279 11.14 -16.73 22.48
C VAL A 279 11.22 -15.95 23.81
N ALA A 280 12.36 -15.30 24.09
CA ALA A 280 12.56 -14.45 25.25
C ALA A 280 12.24 -12.97 24.97
N GLY A 281 11.88 -12.62 23.72
CA GLY A 281 11.56 -11.27 23.29
C GLY A 281 12.76 -10.44 22.82
N ASN A 282 13.97 -11.02 22.80
CA ASN A 282 15.18 -10.33 22.33
C ASN A 282 15.19 -10.27 20.80
N PRO A 283 15.68 -9.18 20.19
CA PRO A 283 15.85 -9.11 18.74
C PRO A 283 16.74 -10.24 18.20
N LEU A 284 16.32 -10.87 17.10
CA LEU A 284 17.09 -11.91 16.40
C LEU A 284 18.32 -11.36 15.67
N TYR A 285 18.28 -10.07 15.32
CA TYR A 285 19.30 -9.40 14.51
C TYR A 285 19.89 -8.20 15.25
N PRO A 286 21.09 -7.72 14.85
CA PRO A 286 21.63 -6.45 15.34
C PRO A 286 20.61 -5.31 15.19
N GLN A 287 20.55 -4.39 16.15
CA GLN A 287 19.61 -3.26 16.09
C GLN A 287 20.36 -1.95 15.93
N ARG A 288 19.79 -1.02 15.15
CA ARG A 288 20.36 0.31 15.00
C ARG A 288 20.08 1.16 16.24
N PRO A 289 21.00 2.07 16.61
CA PRO A 289 20.82 2.92 17.79
C PRO A 289 19.68 3.94 17.62
N LEU A 290 19.36 4.33 16.38
CA LEU A 290 18.28 5.25 16.07
C LEU A 290 17.04 4.50 15.57
N ALA A 291 15.91 4.73 16.24
CA ALA A 291 14.61 4.32 15.74
C ALA A 291 14.11 5.38 14.74
N ILE A 292 14.43 5.20 13.46
CA ILE A 292 14.15 6.19 12.42
C ILE A 292 12.65 6.40 12.25
N GLY A 293 11.86 5.34 12.31
CA GLY A 293 10.41 5.45 12.14
C GLY A 293 9.75 6.44 13.11
N PRO A 294 9.95 6.29 14.44
CA PRO A 294 9.46 7.26 15.41
C PRO A 294 9.90 8.70 15.14
N LEU A 295 11.14 8.92 14.68
CA LEU A 295 11.64 10.26 14.36
C LEU A 295 10.92 10.86 13.15
N VAL A 296 10.71 10.06 12.08
CA VAL A 296 9.93 10.47 10.91
C VAL A 296 8.49 10.76 11.32
N SER A 297 7.85 9.84 12.07
CA SER A 297 6.49 10.02 12.60
C SER A 297 6.37 11.31 13.42
N GLN A 298 7.33 11.60 14.29
CA GLN A 298 7.32 12.80 15.13
C GLN A 298 7.44 14.07 14.29
N ALA A 299 8.33 14.08 13.30
CA ALA A 299 8.51 15.20 12.38
C ALA A 299 7.25 15.45 11.54
N THR A 300 6.59 14.40 11.04
CA THR A 300 5.37 14.53 10.24
C THR A 300 4.17 15.02 11.06
N SER A 301 4.07 14.60 12.33
CA SER A 301 2.90 14.86 13.19
C SER A 301 3.05 16.05 14.14
N ASP A 302 4.15 16.79 14.05
CA ASP A 302 4.51 17.86 14.99
C ASP A 302 4.46 17.39 16.46
N GLY A 303 5.04 16.22 16.74
CA GLY A 303 5.09 15.65 18.08
C GLY A 303 4.01 14.61 18.42
N GLY A 304 3.18 14.21 17.48
CA GLY A 304 2.19 13.13 17.66
C GLY A 304 2.83 11.77 17.94
N THR A 305 2.42 11.11 19.04
CA THR A 305 3.01 9.83 19.50
C THR A 305 2.05 8.64 19.39
N HIS A 306 0.84 8.86 18.88
CA HIS A 306 -0.19 7.82 18.71
C HIS A 306 -0.48 7.10 20.04
N THR A 307 -0.81 7.90 21.05
CA THR A 307 -1.17 7.45 22.40
C THR A 307 -2.59 6.90 22.44
N GLY A 308 -3.46 7.36 21.52
CA GLY A 308 -4.89 7.12 21.54
C GLY A 308 -5.66 8.06 22.48
N ALA A 309 -5.00 9.01 23.15
CA ALA A 309 -5.60 9.98 24.06
C ALA A 309 -6.32 11.11 23.30
N ILE A 310 -7.29 10.74 22.46
CA ILE A 310 -8.05 11.67 21.63
C ILE A 310 -8.91 12.61 22.50
N THR A 311 -8.97 13.88 22.12
CA THR A 311 -9.73 14.93 22.84
C THR A 311 -11.10 15.21 22.22
N GLY A 312 -11.39 14.63 21.06
CA GLY A 312 -12.65 14.75 20.33
C GLY A 312 -13.10 13.44 19.69
N LYS A 313 -14.13 13.52 18.84
CA LYS A 313 -14.72 12.34 18.18
C LYS A 313 -13.89 11.94 16.96
N VAL A 314 -13.66 10.65 16.76
CA VAL A 314 -12.80 10.14 15.69
C VAL A 314 -13.46 9.01 14.91
N ILE A 315 -13.39 9.09 13.59
CA ILE A 315 -13.72 7.99 12.68
C ILE A 315 -12.46 7.68 11.86
N VAL A 316 -11.84 6.53 12.10
CA VAL A 316 -10.68 6.07 11.31
C VAL A 316 -11.18 5.29 10.10
N VAL A 317 -10.60 5.53 8.92
CA VAL A 317 -10.88 4.76 7.69
C VAL A 317 -9.63 4.01 7.22
N GLY A 318 -9.67 2.68 7.22
CA GLY A 318 -8.60 1.82 6.72
C GLY A 318 -8.98 1.07 5.45
N ASN A 319 -8.00 0.77 4.60
CA ASN A 319 -8.21 0.05 3.34
C ASN A 319 -7.58 -1.34 3.41
N LEU A 320 -8.34 -2.39 3.06
CA LEU A 320 -7.93 -3.78 3.31
C LEU A 320 -7.04 -4.38 2.21
N ALA A 321 -6.87 -3.70 1.07
CA ALA A 321 -5.93 -4.11 0.01
C ALA A 321 -4.69 -3.21 -0.07
N ASP A 322 -4.49 -2.32 0.91
CA ASP A 322 -3.43 -1.33 0.93
C ASP A 322 -2.07 -1.96 1.26
N THR A 323 -1.09 -1.72 0.39
CA THR A 323 0.29 -2.23 0.49
C THR A 323 1.32 -1.16 0.84
N ASP A 324 0.92 0.11 0.88
CA ASP A 324 1.77 1.23 1.25
C ASP A 324 1.53 1.62 2.73
N ALA A 325 0.27 1.56 3.18
CA ALA A 325 -0.15 1.61 4.56
C ALA A 325 -0.98 0.36 4.88
N TYR A 326 -0.35 -0.60 5.55
CA TYR A 326 -0.98 -1.90 5.82
C TYR A 326 -2.33 -1.76 6.57
N PRO A 327 -3.19 -2.80 6.58
CA PRO A 327 -4.48 -2.70 7.26
C PRO A 327 -4.43 -2.70 8.80
N TRP A 328 -3.47 -3.43 9.39
CA TRP A 328 -3.37 -3.62 10.85
C TRP A 328 -3.07 -2.38 11.72
N PRO A 329 -2.40 -1.31 11.25
CA PRO A 329 -2.27 -0.04 11.97
C PRO A 329 -3.60 0.54 12.44
N GLY A 330 -4.70 0.34 11.69
CA GLY A 330 -6.03 0.77 12.12
C GLY A 330 -6.49 0.08 13.40
N ASP A 331 -6.31 -1.24 13.49
CA ASP A 331 -6.58 -2.03 14.70
C ASP A 331 -5.63 -1.66 15.84
N TRP A 332 -4.34 -1.51 15.53
CA TRP A 332 -3.34 -1.09 16.51
C TRP A 332 -3.71 0.24 17.15
N TYR A 333 -4.05 1.25 16.33
CA TYR A 333 -4.45 2.56 16.85
C TYR A 333 -5.75 2.49 17.64
N ARG A 334 -6.72 1.69 17.17
CA ARG A 334 -7.95 1.42 17.93
C ARG A 334 -7.64 0.85 19.32
N ALA A 335 -6.67 -0.07 19.43
CA ALA A 335 -6.27 -0.64 20.72
C ALA A 335 -5.69 0.44 21.65
N GLN A 336 -4.87 1.35 21.11
CA GLN A 336 -4.36 2.51 21.84
C GLN A 336 -5.49 3.42 22.36
N VAL A 337 -6.45 3.79 21.50
CA VAL A 337 -7.59 4.63 21.90
C VAL A 337 -8.45 3.93 22.96
N LYS A 338 -8.70 2.62 22.79
CA LYS A 338 -9.46 1.84 23.77
C LYS A 338 -8.78 1.81 25.14
N GLN A 339 -7.45 1.66 25.16
CA GLN A 339 -6.66 1.71 26.39
C GLN A 339 -6.73 3.10 27.04
N ALA A 340 -6.59 4.17 26.25
CA ALA A 340 -6.57 5.54 26.77
C ALA A 340 -7.94 6.02 27.28
N LEU A 341 -9.03 5.68 26.59
CA LEU A 341 -10.38 6.18 26.90
C LEU A 341 -11.18 5.29 27.86
N GLY A 342 -10.84 4.01 27.97
CA GLY A 342 -11.59 3.04 28.79
C GLY A 342 -13.07 3.00 28.41
N ALA A 343 -13.95 3.30 29.37
CA ALA A 343 -15.40 3.25 29.17
C ALA A 343 -15.91 4.24 28.10
N ARG A 344 -15.20 5.36 27.85
CA ARG A 344 -15.59 6.37 26.85
C ARG A 344 -15.32 5.95 25.40
N TYR A 345 -14.56 4.87 25.19
CA TYR A 345 -14.15 4.43 23.85
C TYR A 345 -15.32 4.35 22.85
N GLY A 346 -16.45 3.76 23.25
CA GLY A 346 -17.62 3.58 22.37
C GLY A 346 -18.36 4.87 22.01
N ASP A 347 -18.11 5.96 22.75
CA ASP A 347 -18.79 7.25 22.61
C ASP A 347 -18.02 8.25 21.74
N ASP A 348 -16.73 7.99 21.49
CA ASP A 348 -15.85 8.93 20.81
C ASP A 348 -15.05 8.30 19.65
N PHE A 349 -15.05 6.97 19.48
CA PHE A 349 -14.26 6.32 18.41
C PHE A 349 -15.04 5.37 17.50
N ARG A 350 -14.71 5.40 16.21
CA ARG A 350 -15.07 4.39 15.19
C ARG A 350 -13.86 4.01 14.33
N LEU A 351 -13.82 2.77 13.87
CA LEU A 351 -12.91 2.29 12.83
C LEU A 351 -13.75 1.63 11.74
N TRP A 352 -13.65 2.13 10.52
CA TRP A 352 -14.28 1.53 9.35
C TRP A 352 -13.21 1.02 8.40
N TYR A 353 -13.39 -0.22 7.96
CA TYR A 353 -12.57 -0.81 6.91
C TYR A 353 -13.31 -0.79 5.58
N ASN A 354 -12.59 -0.42 4.52
CA ASN A 354 -13.04 -0.53 3.15
C ASN A 354 -12.40 -1.77 2.51
N ASP A 355 -13.24 -2.71 2.13
CA ASP A 355 -12.88 -3.89 1.38
C ASP A 355 -12.60 -3.55 -0.10
N ASN A 356 -11.74 -4.32 -0.75
CA ASN A 356 -11.29 -4.09 -2.13
C ASN A 356 -10.81 -2.66 -2.43
N ALA A 357 -10.29 -1.92 -1.46
CA ALA A 357 -9.66 -0.62 -1.68
C ALA A 357 -8.18 -0.65 -1.28
N ASP A 358 -7.38 0.15 -1.97
CA ASP A 358 -5.91 0.27 -1.85
C ASP A 358 -5.55 1.71 -1.41
N HIS A 359 -4.27 2.09 -1.47
CA HIS A 359 -3.75 3.39 -1.02
C HIS A 359 -4.17 4.60 -1.87
N ILE A 360 -4.53 4.37 -3.13
CA ILE A 360 -4.65 5.45 -4.13
C ILE A 360 -5.89 6.33 -3.85
N GLU A 361 -5.64 7.60 -3.58
CA GLU A 361 -6.67 8.65 -3.50
C GLU A 361 -7.18 9.04 -4.90
N GLY A 362 -8.50 9.31 -5.00
CA GLY A 362 -9.14 9.73 -6.23
C GLY A 362 -9.47 8.59 -7.20
N PRO A 363 -9.56 8.87 -8.52
CA PRO A 363 -9.97 7.88 -9.51
C PRO A 363 -9.03 6.67 -9.55
N VAL A 364 -9.62 5.48 -9.47
CA VAL A 364 -8.87 4.22 -9.60
C VAL A 364 -8.22 4.13 -10.99
N PRO A 365 -6.90 3.92 -11.10
CA PRO A 365 -6.24 3.74 -12.39
C PRO A 365 -6.79 2.53 -13.15
N ALA A 366 -6.91 2.64 -14.48
CA ALA A 366 -7.52 1.62 -15.34
C ALA A 366 -6.92 0.22 -15.11
N GLY A 367 -5.58 0.11 -14.99
CA GLY A 367 -4.89 -1.17 -14.74
C GLY A 367 -5.18 -1.84 -13.40
N ARG A 368 -5.93 -1.18 -12.51
CA ARG A 368 -6.35 -1.71 -11.20
C ARG A 368 -7.86 -1.79 -11.03
N ALA A 369 -8.65 -1.12 -11.88
CA ALA A 369 -10.10 -1.03 -11.75
C ALA A 369 -10.80 -2.39 -11.70
N ALA A 370 -10.24 -3.43 -12.32
CA ALA A 370 -10.75 -4.79 -12.27
C ALA A 370 -10.73 -5.44 -10.87
N ARG A 371 -9.95 -4.90 -9.92
CA ARG A 371 -9.69 -5.55 -8.63
C ARG A 371 -9.85 -4.62 -7.42
N ILE A 372 -9.83 -3.31 -7.60
CA ILE A 372 -10.02 -2.34 -6.52
C ILE A 372 -11.11 -1.31 -6.80
N VAL A 373 -11.64 -0.73 -5.73
CA VAL A 373 -12.64 0.34 -5.74
C VAL A 373 -12.10 1.61 -5.12
N ALA A 374 -12.65 2.76 -5.53
CA ALA A 374 -12.37 4.05 -4.92
C ALA A 374 -12.91 4.10 -3.49
N PHE A 375 -12.16 4.69 -2.56
CA PHE A 375 -12.59 4.84 -1.16
C PHE A 375 -13.10 6.24 -0.83
N ASP A 376 -13.11 7.19 -1.77
CA ASP A 376 -13.51 8.58 -1.51
C ASP A 376 -14.91 8.68 -0.89
N GLY A 377 -15.84 7.84 -1.30
CA GLY A 377 -17.21 7.88 -0.78
C GLY A 377 -17.33 7.51 0.69
N ILE A 378 -16.53 6.55 1.19
CA ILE A 378 -16.55 6.21 2.62
C ILE A 378 -15.96 7.37 3.45
N LEU A 379 -14.96 8.06 2.92
CA LEU A 379 -14.37 9.25 3.54
C LEU A 379 -15.35 10.43 3.58
N GLN A 380 -16.03 10.70 2.46
CA GLN A 380 -17.06 11.73 2.37
C GLN A 380 -18.22 11.47 3.35
N GLN A 381 -18.60 10.20 3.53
CA GLN A 381 -19.60 9.82 4.53
C GLN A 381 -19.06 9.95 5.96
N ALA A 382 -17.82 9.55 6.23
CA ALA A 382 -17.19 9.69 7.55
C ALA A 382 -17.16 11.15 8.02
N LEU A 383 -16.84 12.10 7.13
CA LEU A 383 -16.87 13.53 7.45
C LEU A 383 -18.28 14.04 7.79
N ARG A 384 -19.31 13.57 7.06
CA ARG A 384 -20.72 13.91 7.33
C ARG A 384 -21.19 13.34 8.65
N ASP A 385 -20.89 12.06 8.88
CA ASP A 385 -21.26 11.34 10.09
C ASP A 385 -20.53 11.93 11.31
N LEU A 386 -19.27 12.36 11.16
CA LEU A 386 -18.53 13.04 12.22
C LEU A 386 -19.15 14.38 12.60
N SER A 387 -19.46 15.23 11.61
CA SER A 387 -20.13 16.52 11.88
C SER A 387 -21.49 16.31 12.55
N ALA A 388 -22.30 15.36 12.08
CA ALA A 388 -23.57 15.05 12.71
C ALA A 388 -23.41 14.51 14.14
N TRP A 389 -22.36 13.73 14.40
CA TRP A 389 -22.06 13.18 15.72
C TRP A 389 -21.63 14.25 16.71
N VAL A 390 -20.76 15.16 16.28
CA VAL A 390 -20.23 16.26 17.08
C VAL A 390 -21.29 17.33 17.35
N GLU A 391 -22.03 17.75 16.33
CA GLU A 391 -22.93 18.90 16.40
C GLU A 391 -24.32 18.54 16.94
N LYS A 392 -24.79 17.34 16.63
CA LYS A 392 -26.19 16.93 16.86
C LYS A 392 -26.32 15.67 17.71
N GLY A 393 -25.22 15.06 18.12
CA GLY A 393 -25.22 13.81 18.89
C GLY A 393 -25.70 12.59 18.09
N VAL A 394 -25.80 12.70 16.76
CA VAL A 394 -26.25 11.59 15.89
C VAL A 394 -25.10 10.61 15.73
N ARG A 395 -25.20 9.45 16.37
CA ARG A 395 -24.11 8.46 16.36
C ARG A 395 -23.90 7.90 14.94
N PRO A 396 -22.63 7.78 14.48
CA PRO A 396 -22.30 7.11 13.23
C PRO A 396 -22.57 5.62 13.32
N ALA A 397 -22.54 4.94 12.17
CA ALA A 397 -22.57 3.47 12.14
C ALA A 397 -21.51 2.87 13.07
N PRO A 398 -21.76 1.70 13.69
CA PRO A 398 -20.75 0.99 14.47
C PRO A 398 -19.48 0.76 13.67
N SER A 399 -18.35 0.58 14.36
CA SER A 399 -17.11 0.15 13.73
C SER A 399 -17.33 -1.12 12.91
N THR A 400 -16.57 -1.28 11.82
CA THR A 400 -16.53 -2.53 11.08
C THR A 400 -16.12 -3.65 12.03
N THR A 401 -16.82 -4.79 11.97
CA THR A 401 -16.42 -6.01 12.67
C THR A 401 -15.32 -6.69 11.86
N TYR A 402 -14.28 -7.17 12.52
CA TYR A 402 -13.17 -7.87 11.88
C TYR A 402 -12.49 -8.84 12.85
N SER A 403 -11.70 -9.74 12.29
CA SER A 403 -10.75 -10.60 13.00
C SER A 403 -9.33 -10.24 12.59
N VAL A 404 -8.39 -10.49 13.49
CA VAL A 404 -6.95 -10.27 13.28
C VAL A 404 -6.25 -11.62 13.37
N SER A 405 -5.50 -11.99 12.33
CA SER A 405 -4.66 -13.20 12.31
C SER A 405 -3.23 -12.79 11.96
N GLY A 406 -2.35 -12.75 12.96
CA GLY A 406 -1.06 -12.09 12.82
C GLY A 406 -1.29 -10.60 12.55
N THR A 407 -0.88 -10.12 11.37
CA THR A 407 -1.10 -8.75 10.88
C THR A 407 -2.15 -8.66 9.78
N GLN A 408 -2.87 -9.74 9.50
CA GLN A 408 -3.90 -9.77 8.47
C GLN A 408 -5.26 -9.45 9.08
N ILE A 409 -6.00 -8.54 8.44
CA ILE A 409 -7.35 -8.13 8.85
C ILE A 409 -8.38 -8.78 7.91
N SER A 410 -9.36 -9.48 8.48
CA SER A 410 -10.45 -10.12 7.74
C SER A 410 -11.81 -9.67 8.26
N VAL A 411 -12.72 -9.32 7.35
CA VAL A 411 -14.07 -8.86 7.67
C VAL A 411 -15.11 -9.96 7.40
N PRO A 412 -16.22 -10.03 8.15
CA PRO A 412 -17.29 -11.01 7.92
C PRO A 412 -17.85 -10.93 6.50
N GLU A 413 -18.23 -12.08 5.93
CA GLU A 413 -18.83 -12.13 4.59
C GLU A 413 -20.22 -11.47 4.57
N SER A 414 -21.01 -11.58 5.63
CA SER A 414 -22.37 -11.02 5.67
C SER A 414 -22.40 -9.54 6.05
N ALA A 415 -23.26 -8.74 5.41
CA ALA A 415 -23.42 -7.33 5.76
C ALA A 415 -24.02 -7.11 7.16
N SER A 416 -24.79 -8.09 7.67
CA SER A 416 -25.36 -8.07 9.01
C SER A 416 -24.30 -8.15 10.11
N GLU A 417 -23.22 -8.89 9.86
CA GLU A 417 -22.13 -9.06 10.83
C GLU A 417 -21.01 -8.04 10.61
N ARG A 418 -20.78 -7.62 9.35
CA ARG A 418 -19.70 -6.71 8.96
C ARG A 418 -19.81 -5.33 9.59
N HIS A 419 -21.03 -4.84 9.83
CA HIS A 419 -21.28 -3.45 10.27
C HIS A 419 -20.57 -2.43 9.34
N GLY A 420 -20.12 -1.29 9.86
CA GLY A 420 -19.57 -0.21 9.03
C GLY A 420 -20.62 0.31 8.03
N ILE A 421 -20.16 0.78 6.88
CA ILE A 421 -21.04 1.39 5.87
C ILE A 421 -20.90 0.84 4.45
N GLN A 422 -19.86 0.02 4.19
CA GLN A 422 -19.59 -0.49 2.86
C GLN A 422 -20.54 -1.66 2.51
N PRO A 423 -21.13 -1.71 1.30
CA PRO A 423 -21.92 -2.86 0.88
C PRO A 423 -21.06 -4.14 0.79
N VAL A 424 -21.70 -5.28 0.94
CA VAL A 424 -21.16 -6.59 0.58
C VAL A 424 -21.67 -6.98 -0.80
N VAL A 425 -20.81 -7.53 -1.64
CA VAL A 425 -21.16 -8.09 -2.94
C VAL A 425 -20.74 -9.56 -2.98
N ASP A 426 -21.68 -10.45 -2.74
CA ASP A 426 -21.49 -11.89 -2.91
C ASP A 426 -21.85 -12.26 -4.35
N LEU A 427 -20.83 -12.51 -5.18
CA LEU A 427 -20.97 -12.88 -6.60
C LEU A 427 -20.55 -14.34 -6.77
N THR A 428 -21.38 -15.13 -7.44
CA THR A 428 -21.13 -16.54 -7.75
C THR A 428 -21.35 -16.83 -9.23
N VAL A 429 -20.73 -17.91 -9.71
CA VAL A 429 -20.93 -18.50 -11.03
C VAL A 429 -21.17 -20.00 -10.86
N GLY A 430 -22.31 -20.49 -11.35
CA GLY A 430 -22.70 -21.89 -11.10
C GLY A 430 -22.83 -22.26 -9.62
N GLY A 431 -23.04 -21.28 -8.72
CA GLY A 431 -23.11 -21.48 -7.27
C GLY A 431 -21.75 -21.56 -6.56
N ALA A 432 -20.65 -21.30 -7.25
CA ALA A 432 -19.29 -21.27 -6.69
C ALA A 432 -18.55 -19.99 -7.10
N ASP A 433 -17.30 -19.83 -6.68
CA ASP A 433 -16.41 -18.74 -7.09
C ASP A 433 -15.67 -19.02 -8.42
N ARG A 434 -15.79 -20.26 -8.93
CA ARG A 434 -15.16 -20.73 -10.15
C ARG A 434 -16.05 -21.66 -10.96
N ILE A 435 -16.00 -21.53 -12.29
CA ILE A 435 -16.55 -22.51 -13.23
C ILE A 435 -15.59 -22.75 -14.41
N GLU A 436 -15.74 -23.90 -15.05
CA GLU A 436 -15.11 -24.23 -16.32
C GLU A 436 -16.16 -24.55 -17.38
N VAL A 437 -16.04 -23.95 -18.57
CA VAL A 437 -16.96 -24.15 -19.70
C VAL A 437 -16.18 -24.27 -21.01
N ARG A 438 -16.83 -24.76 -22.05
CA ARG A 438 -16.28 -24.73 -23.42
C ARG A 438 -16.53 -23.36 -24.06
N ALA A 439 -15.69 -22.97 -25.00
CA ALA A 439 -15.96 -21.82 -25.86
C ALA A 439 -17.36 -21.90 -26.49
N GLY A 440 -18.08 -20.77 -26.47
CA GLY A 440 -19.49 -20.66 -26.88
C GLY A 440 -20.49 -21.11 -25.82
N GLY A 441 -20.02 -21.59 -24.67
CA GLY A 441 -20.87 -21.93 -23.52
C GLY A 441 -21.35 -20.68 -22.76
N SER A 442 -22.61 -20.70 -22.33
CA SER A 442 -23.16 -19.66 -21.45
C SER A 442 -22.98 -20.03 -19.98
N VAL A 443 -22.67 -19.02 -19.16
CA VAL A 443 -22.65 -19.11 -17.70
C VAL A 443 -23.64 -18.13 -17.10
N VAL A 444 -24.17 -18.49 -15.93
CA VAL A 444 -25.06 -17.62 -15.16
C VAL A 444 -24.29 -17.05 -13.97
N LEU A 445 -24.13 -15.74 -13.95
CA LEU A 445 -23.57 -14.95 -12.86
C LEU A 445 -24.71 -14.51 -11.95
N LYS A 446 -24.64 -14.83 -10.66
CA LYS A 446 -25.65 -14.46 -9.66
C LYS A 446 -24.99 -13.69 -8.54
N ALA A 447 -25.58 -12.58 -8.14
CA ALA A 447 -25.08 -11.82 -7.00
C ALA A 447 -26.16 -11.44 -6.01
N ARG A 448 -25.80 -11.51 -4.73
CA ARG A 448 -26.54 -10.97 -3.60
C ARG A 448 -25.75 -9.81 -3.02
N ILE A 449 -26.34 -8.61 -3.11
CA ILE A 449 -25.74 -7.37 -2.62
C ILE A 449 -26.48 -6.95 -1.37
N GLU A 450 -25.75 -6.65 -0.30
CA GLU A 450 -26.32 -6.22 0.96
C GLU A 450 -25.60 -5.00 1.54
N VAL A 451 -26.36 -3.98 1.90
CA VAL A 451 -25.87 -2.81 2.65
C VAL A 451 -26.04 -3.06 4.16
N PRO A 452 -25.01 -2.81 5.00
CA PRO A 452 -25.12 -2.94 6.45
C PRO A 452 -26.34 -2.18 7.01
N ARG A 453 -26.90 -2.68 8.12
CA ARG A 453 -28.12 -2.08 8.70
C ARG A 453 -27.87 -0.61 9.06
N GLY A 454 -28.72 0.26 8.52
CA GLY A 454 -28.64 1.71 8.76
C GLY A 454 -27.65 2.44 7.87
N ALA A 455 -26.87 1.75 7.03
CA ALA A 455 -25.89 2.36 6.13
C ALA A 455 -26.45 2.85 4.79
N GLY A 456 -27.76 2.69 4.55
CA GLY A 456 -28.47 3.21 3.38
C GLY A 456 -28.94 2.12 2.43
N SER A 457 -28.85 2.41 1.13
CA SER A 457 -29.36 1.55 0.06
C SER A 457 -28.36 1.41 -1.09
N VAL A 458 -28.44 0.30 -1.81
CA VAL A 458 -27.76 0.15 -3.11
C VAL A 458 -28.37 1.16 -4.07
N VAL A 459 -27.53 1.98 -4.71
CA VAL A 459 -27.96 3.01 -5.69
C VAL A 459 -27.46 2.73 -7.09
N ARG A 460 -26.42 1.89 -7.25
CA ARG A 460 -25.84 1.57 -8.56
C ARG A 460 -25.25 0.16 -8.59
N THR A 461 -25.41 -0.53 -9.73
CA THR A 461 -24.73 -1.79 -10.04
C THR A 461 -24.08 -1.73 -11.41
N GLU A 462 -22.83 -2.15 -11.50
CA GLU A 462 -22.03 -2.06 -12.72
C GLU A 462 -21.30 -3.38 -12.93
N TRP A 463 -21.29 -3.86 -14.17
CA TRP A 463 -20.73 -5.16 -14.54
C TRP A 463 -19.52 -5.01 -15.43
N ASP A 464 -18.51 -5.83 -15.17
CA ASP A 464 -17.37 -6.10 -16.05
C ASP A 464 -17.34 -7.61 -16.30
N PHE A 465 -17.79 -8.05 -17.46
CA PHE A 465 -17.92 -9.49 -17.74
C PHE A 465 -16.60 -10.16 -18.10
N GLU A 466 -15.56 -9.39 -18.41
CA GLU A 466 -14.27 -9.94 -18.86
C GLU A 466 -13.19 -9.82 -17.78
N GLY A 467 -13.34 -8.90 -16.83
CA GLY A 467 -12.33 -8.61 -15.80
C GLY A 467 -11.25 -7.63 -16.28
N THR A 468 -11.62 -6.73 -17.19
CA THR A 468 -10.71 -5.72 -17.78
C THR A 468 -10.62 -4.43 -16.96
N GLY A 469 -11.51 -4.23 -15.99
CA GLY A 469 -11.69 -2.99 -15.24
C GLY A 469 -12.67 -2.02 -15.88
N THR A 470 -13.30 -2.39 -16.99
CA THR A 470 -14.30 -1.57 -17.68
C THR A 470 -15.70 -1.95 -17.21
N PHE A 471 -16.24 -1.17 -16.28
CA PHE A 471 -17.56 -1.40 -15.69
C PHE A 471 -18.67 -0.67 -16.45
N THR A 472 -19.75 -1.38 -16.77
CA THR A 472 -20.95 -0.82 -17.40
C THR A 472 -22.14 -0.92 -16.45
N GLU A 473 -22.81 0.21 -16.21
CA GLU A 473 -24.02 0.24 -15.39
C GLU A 473 -25.13 -0.65 -15.96
N LYS A 474 -25.82 -1.38 -15.08
CA LYS A 474 -27.01 -2.16 -15.42
C LYS A 474 -28.12 -1.89 -14.39
N PRO A 475 -29.39 -1.90 -14.82
CA PRO A 475 -30.50 -1.69 -13.91
C PRO A 475 -30.68 -2.89 -12.96
N PHE A 476 -31.05 -2.58 -11.72
CA PHE A 476 -31.42 -3.55 -10.68
C PHE A 476 -32.77 -3.23 -10.00
N GLY A 477 -33.42 -2.13 -10.41
CA GLY A 477 -34.66 -1.63 -9.83
C GLY A 477 -34.46 -0.37 -8.98
N ARG A 478 -35.38 -0.13 -8.04
CA ARG A 478 -35.30 1.02 -7.12
C ARG A 478 -34.25 0.80 -6.03
N PRO A 479 -33.64 1.87 -5.49
CA PRO A 479 -32.74 1.77 -4.35
C PRO A 479 -33.36 1.01 -3.19
N ARG A 480 -32.61 0.04 -2.65
CA ARG A 480 -33.00 -0.78 -1.51
C ARG A 480 -31.76 -1.39 -0.85
N ARG A 481 -31.90 -1.83 0.39
CA ARG A 481 -30.78 -2.36 1.20
C ARG A 481 -30.23 -3.70 0.67
N THR A 482 -31.10 -4.56 0.15
CA THR A 482 -30.73 -5.89 -0.37
C THR A 482 -31.17 -6.00 -1.82
N VAL A 483 -30.27 -6.40 -2.70
CA VAL A 483 -30.48 -6.52 -4.14
C VAL A 483 -29.96 -7.87 -4.61
N GLU A 484 -30.78 -8.60 -5.34
CA GLU A 484 -30.35 -9.79 -6.08
C GLU A 484 -30.38 -9.47 -7.58
N VAL A 485 -29.30 -9.82 -8.28
CA VAL A 485 -29.15 -9.62 -9.73
C VAL A 485 -28.55 -10.87 -10.37
N GLU A 486 -29.00 -11.15 -11.58
CA GLU A 486 -28.53 -12.28 -12.38
C GLU A 486 -28.25 -11.83 -13.81
N ARG A 487 -27.17 -12.36 -14.42
CA ARG A 487 -26.82 -12.14 -15.82
C ARG A 487 -26.32 -13.44 -16.44
N THR A 488 -26.76 -13.72 -17.67
CA THR A 488 -26.21 -14.81 -18.48
C THR A 488 -25.20 -14.22 -19.46
N VAL A 489 -24.02 -14.83 -19.54
CA VAL A 489 -22.90 -14.37 -20.39
C VAL A 489 -22.37 -15.56 -21.18
N THR A 490 -22.08 -15.37 -22.46
CA THR A 490 -21.41 -16.36 -23.30
C THR A 490 -19.97 -15.93 -23.54
N TYR A 491 -19.02 -16.86 -23.42
CA TYR A 491 -17.61 -16.61 -23.72
C TYR A 491 -17.19 -17.42 -24.95
N ASP A 492 -16.91 -16.73 -26.05
CA ASP A 492 -16.62 -17.37 -27.34
C ASP A 492 -15.14 -17.73 -27.54
N LYS A 493 -14.24 -17.19 -26.70
CA LYS A 493 -12.79 -17.38 -26.83
C LYS A 493 -12.24 -18.14 -25.63
N PRO A 494 -11.36 -19.15 -25.84
CA PRO A 494 -10.63 -19.77 -24.76
C PRO A 494 -9.81 -18.76 -23.97
N GLY A 495 -9.73 -18.96 -22.65
CA GLY A 495 -9.05 -18.05 -21.74
C GLY A 495 -9.58 -18.12 -20.32
N THR A 496 -8.97 -17.34 -19.42
CA THR A 496 -9.44 -17.15 -18.05
C THR A 496 -9.97 -15.73 -17.91
N TYR A 497 -11.24 -15.62 -17.51
CA TYR A 497 -11.93 -14.36 -17.28
C TYR A 497 -12.18 -14.18 -15.78
N PHE A 498 -12.23 -12.92 -15.35
CA PHE A 498 -12.56 -12.57 -13.97
C PHE A 498 -13.79 -11.64 -13.91
N PRO A 499 -15.01 -12.15 -14.18
CA PRO A 499 -16.20 -11.33 -14.17
C PRO A 499 -16.39 -10.67 -12.81
N GLY A 500 -16.66 -9.38 -12.84
CA GLY A 500 -16.82 -8.53 -11.68
C GLY A 500 -18.16 -7.80 -11.66
N LEU A 501 -18.68 -7.62 -10.44
CA LEU A 501 -19.82 -6.77 -10.15
C LEU A 501 -19.41 -5.73 -9.12
N ARG A 502 -19.50 -4.46 -9.50
CA ARG A 502 -19.38 -3.34 -8.57
C ARG A 502 -20.77 -2.92 -8.12
N ALA A 503 -20.98 -2.81 -6.82
CA ALA A 503 -22.20 -2.24 -6.25
C ALA A 503 -21.84 -1.02 -5.41
N THR A 504 -22.63 0.06 -5.54
CA THR A 504 -22.44 1.30 -4.78
C THR A 504 -23.61 1.52 -3.85
N ALA A 505 -23.32 1.79 -2.57
CA ALA A 505 -24.31 2.21 -1.58
C ALA A 505 -24.24 3.72 -1.34
N GLN A 506 -25.38 4.31 -0.95
CA GLN A 506 -25.51 5.71 -0.56
C GLN A 506 -26.53 5.80 0.59
N ARG A 507 -26.26 6.65 1.60
CA ARG A 507 -26.99 6.68 2.88
C ARG A 507 -28.48 6.97 2.74
N GLU A 508 -28.83 7.97 1.95
CA GLU A 508 -30.21 8.42 1.71
C GLU A 508 -30.88 7.67 0.53
N GLY A 509 -30.13 6.84 -0.20
CA GLY A 509 -30.59 6.20 -1.42
C GLY A 509 -30.71 7.17 -2.60
N ASP A 510 -30.03 8.32 -2.54
CA ASP A 510 -30.02 9.30 -3.61
C ASP A 510 -29.10 8.84 -4.75
N THR A 511 -29.67 8.66 -5.94
CA THR A 511 -28.95 8.22 -7.14
C THR A 511 -28.34 9.38 -7.94
N THR A 512 -28.61 10.63 -7.55
CA THR A 512 -28.24 11.84 -8.29
C THR A 512 -27.12 12.64 -7.64
N THR A 513 -26.90 12.46 -6.34
CA THR A 513 -25.80 13.10 -5.62
C THR A 513 -24.44 12.63 -6.16
N PRO A 514 -23.44 13.51 -6.31
CA PRO A 514 -22.08 13.09 -6.62
C PRO A 514 -21.30 12.60 -5.38
N PHE A 515 -21.89 12.69 -4.18
CA PHE A 515 -21.18 12.48 -2.92
C PHE A 515 -21.58 11.19 -2.19
N ALA A 516 -20.67 10.70 -1.35
CA ALA A 516 -20.86 9.58 -0.42
C ALA A 516 -21.31 8.28 -1.11
N HIS A 517 -20.81 8.05 -2.32
CA HIS A 517 -20.94 6.80 -3.05
C HIS A 517 -19.92 5.78 -2.55
N VAL A 518 -20.36 4.81 -1.76
CA VAL A 518 -19.50 3.80 -1.15
C VAL A 518 -19.55 2.49 -1.98
N PRO A 519 -18.57 2.24 -2.87
CA PRO A 519 -18.54 1.03 -3.68
C PRO A 519 -17.97 -0.17 -2.92
N ASN A 520 -18.33 -1.37 -3.39
CA ASN A 520 -17.58 -2.60 -3.20
C ASN A 520 -17.68 -3.47 -4.45
N LEU A 521 -16.89 -4.54 -4.50
CA LEU A 521 -16.67 -5.38 -5.67
C LEU A 521 -16.76 -6.87 -5.29
N GLY A 522 -17.52 -7.64 -6.07
CA GLY A 522 -17.52 -9.10 -6.04
C GLY A 522 -16.97 -9.65 -7.36
N ARG A 523 -16.21 -10.74 -7.32
CA ARG A 523 -15.52 -11.31 -8.50
C ARG A 523 -15.50 -12.83 -8.45
N VAL A 524 -15.51 -13.45 -9.63
CA VAL A 524 -15.44 -14.91 -9.82
C VAL A 524 -14.47 -15.24 -10.94
N ARG A 525 -14.14 -16.53 -11.11
CA ARG A 525 -13.26 -17.04 -12.18
C ARG A 525 -14.05 -17.90 -13.17
N VAL A 526 -13.97 -17.56 -14.45
CA VAL A 526 -14.52 -18.39 -15.54
C VAL A 526 -13.37 -18.86 -16.41
N VAL A 527 -13.16 -20.18 -16.48
CA VAL A 527 -12.16 -20.80 -17.36
C VAL A 527 -12.86 -21.34 -18.59
N VAL A 528 -12.48 -20.85 -19.77
CA VAL A 528 -13.05 -21.22 -21.05
C VAL A 528 -12.03 -22.07 -21.80
N ARG A 529 -12.40 -23.30 -22.12
CA ARG A 529 -11.57 -24.26 -22.85
C ARG A 529 -11.92 -24.36 -24.33
#